data_AF-A0A7X0JCM4-F1
#
_entry.id   AF-A0A7X0JCM4-F1
#
_cell.length_a   1.000
_cell.length_b   1.000
_cell.length_c   1.000
_cell.angle_alpha   90.00
_cell.angle_beta   90.00
_cell.angle_gamma   90.00
#
_symmetry.space_group_name_H-M   'P 1'
#
loop_
_entity.id
_entity.type
_entity.pdbx_description
1 polymer ?
#
loop_
_entity_poly.entity_id
_entity_poly.type
_entity_poly.pdbx_seq_one_letter_code
_entity_poly.pdbx_strand_id
1 'polypeptide(L)'
;MEASSGRTTVEDDVSAALRRAFGFAGLFGLTALAAIACTARTPQPVSGLAADRLMAQEALWRTEASGAPTIAFPAALLGRRADPKVAALLGEAQHQLAADRAAAAARRAAVLQRIAEVRADRDLRESQSAVLSLKISQTYARAQQRGPATDQAALRHDLLLLRIQAAKATGDAALASRELKALDGRMMTLAKAEHARAKQRLTAVRDQLRGG
;
A
#
# COMPACT_ATOMS: atom_id res chain seq x y z
N MET A 1 36.34 66.85 50.84
CA MET A 1 35.55 65.98 51.72
C MET A 1 34.25 65.69 51.01
N GLU A 2 33.99 64.39 50.79
CA GLU A 2 32.68 63.71 50.71
C GLU A 2 31.66 64.27 49.69
N ALA A 3 31.48 63.58 48.56
CA ALA A 3 30.59 62.42 48.38
C ALA A 3 29.09 62.79 48.47
N SER A 4 28.42 62.83 47.32
CA SER A 4 27.00 62.47 47.23
C SER A 4 26.64 62.18 45.77
N SER A 5 26.36 60.89 45.54
CA SER A 5 25.22 60.40 44.75
C SER A 5 25.20 60.76 43.25
N GLY A 6 25.52 59.85 42.33
CA GLY A 6 24.98 58.49 42.28
C GLY A 6 23.47 58.53 42.00
N ARG A 7 23.08 59.02 40.82
CA ARG A 7 21.70 58.91 40.30
C ARG A 7 21.61 59.14 38.78
N THR A 8 22.55 58.59 38.04
CA THR A 8 22.34 58.21 36.64
C THR A 8 22.36 56.69 36.64
N THR A 9 21.39 56.02 36.00
CA THR A 9 21.43 54.63 35.46
C THR A 9 20.18 53.76 35.63
N VAL A 10 19.10 54.18 36.30
CA VAL A 10 17.89 53.31 36.38
C VAL A 10 16.74 53.76 35.47
N GLU A 11 16.52 55.06 35.25
CA GLU A 11 15.43 55.56 34.38
C GLU A 11 15.75 55.49 32.87
N ASP A 12 17.02 55.61 32.48
CA ASP A 12 17.44 55.52 31.07
C ASP A 12 17.42 54.09 30.53
N ASP A 13 17.70 53.08 31.37
CA ASP A 13 17.66 51.67 30.95
C ASP A 13 16.23 51.11 30.86
N VAL A 14 15.29 51.61 31.67
CA VAL A 14 13.88 51.22 31.59
C VAL A 14 13.20 51.84 30.36
N SER A 15 13.54 53.08 30.00
CA SER A 15 13.03 53.74 28.80
C SER A 15 13.66 53.19 27.51
N ALA A 16 14.92 52.75 27.55
CA ALA A 16 15.55 52.00 26.46
C ALA A 16 14.97 50.57 26.31
N ALA A 17 14.67 49.89 27.41
CA ALA A 17 14.03 48.56 27.40
C ALA A 17 12.56 48.63 26.92
N LEU A 18 11.80 49.67 27.29
CA LEU A 18 10.43 49.88 26.82
C LEU A 18 10.37 50.24 25.32
N ARG A 19 11.30 51.05 24.80
CA ARG A 19 11.37 51.30 23.34
C ARG A 19 11.72 50.03 22.55
N ARG A 20 12.54 49.12 23.10
CA ARG A 20 12.82 47.82 22.48
C ARG A 20 11.66 46.84 22.57
N ALA A 21 10.85 46.91 23.64
CA ALA A 21 9.65 46.08 23.80
C ALA A 21 8.51 46.52 22.86
N PHE A 22 8.34 47.83 22.62
CA PHE A 22 7.30 48.34 21.70
C PHE A 22 7.74 48.37 20.22
N GLY A 23 9.03 48.37 19.92
CA GLY A 23 9.54 48.21 18.55
C GLY A 23 9.20 46.84 17.93
N PHE A 24 9.05 45.80 18.77
CA PHE A 24 8.60 44.48 18.32
C PHE A 24 7.07 44.32 18.38
N ALA A 25 6.36 44.93 19.33
CA ALA A 25 4.90 44.84 19.38
C ALA A 25 4.20 45.54 18.21
N GLY A 26 4.75 46.65 17.69
CA GLY A 26 4.21 47.33 16.50
C GLY A 26 4.42 46.55 15.20
N LEU A 27 5.55 45.83 15.09
CA LEU A 27 5.88 45.05 13.91
C LEU A 27 5.22 43.67 13.91
N PHE A 28 4.94 43.07 15.09
CA PHE A 28 4.12 41.87 15.20
C PHE A 28 2.62 42.15 15.14
N GLY A 29 2.13 43.32 15.57
CA GLY A 29 0.71 43.66 15.50
C GLY A 29 0.20 43.88 14.07
N LEU A 30 0.99 44.56 13.22
CA LEU A 30 0.58 44.85 11.83
C LEU A 30 0.96 43.74 10.84
N THR A 31 2.02 42.97 11.08
CA THR A 31 2.31 41.77 10.27
C THR A 31 1.41 40.60 10.65
N ALA A 32 0.95 40.48 11.90
CA ALA A 32 -0.06 39.49 12.26
C ALA A 32 -1.39 39.80 11.56
N LEU A 33 -1.82 41.06 11.46
CA LEU A 33 -3.06 41.41 10.72
C LEU A 33 -2.92 41.23 9.20
N ALA A 34 -1.76 41.52 8.61
CA ALA A 34 -1.50 41.26 7.19
C ALA A 34 -1.33 39.75 6.87
N ALA A 35 -0.73 38.98 7.78
CA ALA A 35 -0.63 37.53 7.67
C ALA A 35 -1.97 36.83 7.92
N ILE A 36 -2.82 37.35 8.81
CA ILE A 36 -4.20 36.86 9.02
C ILE A 36 -5.07 37.20 7.81
N ALA A 37 -4.84 38.33 7.11
CA ALA A 37 -5.54 38.62 5.86
C ALA A 37 -5.15 37.65 4.70
N CYS A 38 -3.92 37.13 4.70
CA CYS A 38 -3.46 36.14 3.72
C CYS A 38 -3.66 34.67 4.15
N THR A 39 -3.99 34.39 5.42
CA THR A 39 -4.22 33.02 5.93
C THR A 39 -5.66 32.76 6.38
N ALA A 40 -6.50 33.78 6.48
CA ALA A 40 -7.95 33.64 6.70
C ALA A 40 -8.73 33.56 5.38
N ARG A 41 -8.12 32.99 4.33
CA ARG A 41 -8.89 32.42 3.22
C ARG A 41 -9.52 31.15 3.78
N THR A 42 -10.60 31.33 4.54
CA THR A 42 -11.43 30.22 4.99
C THR A 42 -11.79 29.44 3.73
N PRO A 43 -11.37 28.17 3.64
CA PRO A 43 -11.67 27.38 2.46
C PRO A 43 -13.19 27.36 2.31
N GLN A 44 -13.69 27.98 1.24
CA GLN A 44 -15.13 28.07 1.05
C GLN A 44 -15.64 26.66 0.76
N PRO A 45 -16.65 26.17 1.49
CA PRO A 45 -17.22 24.88 1.20
C PRO A 45 -17.72 24.87 -0.24
N VAL A 46 -17.36 23.83 -0.98
CA VAL A 46 -17.79 23.64 -2.36
C VAL A 46 -19.33 23.61 -2.37
N SER A 47 -19.96 24.35 -3.29
CA SER A 47 -21.41 24.49 -3.35
C SER A 47 -21.99 23.95 -4.67
N GLY A 48 -23.28 23.63 -4.64
CA GLY A 48 -24.02 23.14 -5.82
C GLY A 48 -23.51 21.79 -6.35
N LEU A 49 -23.51 21.64 -7.68
CA LEU A 49 -23.19 20.39 -8.36
C LEU A 49 -21.79 19.83 -8.05
N ALA A 50 -20.83 20.71 -7.79
CA ALA A 50 -19.47 20.31 -7.43
C ALA A 50 -19.43 19.67 -6.03
N ALA A 51 -20.26 20.15 -5.10
CA ALA A 51 -20.43 19.55 -3.79
C ALA A 51 -21.06 18.17 -3.91
N ASP A 52 -22.08 18.03 -4.76
CA ASP A 52 -22.76 16.75 -4.98
C ASP A 52 -21.83 15.67 -5.53
N ARG A 53 -20.97 16.06 -6.49
CA ARG A 53 -19.95 15.19 -7.05
C ARG A 53 -18.97 14.72 -5.97
N LEU A 54 -18.49 15.64 -5.13
CA LEU A 54 -17.57 15.29 -4.05
C LEU A 54 -18.25 14.41 -2.98
N MET A 55 -19.51 14.65 -2.65
CA MET A 55 -20.29 13.80 -1.75
C MET A 55 -20.49 12.38 -2.31
N ALA A 56 -20.75 12.25 -3.62
CA ALA A 56 -20.87 10.95 -4.27
C ALA A 56 -19.51 10.21 -4.27
N GLN A 57 -18.41 10.93 -4.52
CA GLN A 57 -17.07 10.39 -4.45
C GLN A 57 -16.66 10.00 -3.01
N GLU A 58 -17.03 10.78 -2.01
CA GLU A 58 -16.79 10.43 -0.61
C GLU A 58 -17.52 9.12 -0.26
N ALA A 59 -18.77 8.98 -0.68
CA ALA A 59 -19.56 7.77 -0.47
C ALA A 59 -18.91 6.56 -1.13
N LEU A 60 -18.41 6.70 -2.37
CA LEU A 60 -17.65 5.68 -3.09
C LEU A 60 -16.40 5.26 -2.31
N TRP A 61 -15.50 6.19 -1.99
CA TRP A 61 -14.23 5.86 -1.34
C TRP A 61 -14.41 5.38 0.10
N ARG A 62 -15.45 5.84 0.80
CA ARG A 62 -15.83 5.30 2.11
C ARG A 62 -16.29 3.84 1.98
N THR A 63 -17.04 3.53 0.92
CA THR A 63 -17.49 2.15 0.64
C THR A 63 -16.31 1.24 0.35
N GLU A 64 -15.37 1.68 -0.49
CA GLU A 64 -14.15 0.92 -0.77
C GLU A 64 -13.27 0.75 0.48
N ALA A 65 -13.06 1.81 1.25
CA ALA A 65 -12.23 1.76 2.45
C ALA A 65 -12.88 0.96 3.60
N SER A 66 -14.20 0.77 3.60
CA SER A 66 -14.89 -0.07 4.59
C SER A 66 -15.13 -1.50 4.10
N GLY A 67 -15.00 -1.76 2.80
CA GLY A 67 -15.35 -3.03 2.20
C GLY A 67 -16.86 -3.30 2.17
N ALA A 68 -17.70 -2.27 2.37
CA ALA A 68 -19.16 -2.42 2.36
C ALA A 68 -19.66 -2.86 0.98
N PRO A 69 -20.70 -3.71 0.88
CA PRO A 69 -21.16 -4.31 -0.37
C PRO A 69 -21.88 -3.32 -1.30
N THR A 70 -22.44 -2.23 -0.77
CA THR A 70 -23.17 -1.21 -1.53
C THR A 70 -22.78 0.18 -1.06
N ILE A 71 -22.96 1.18 -1.93
CA ILE A 71 -22.67 2.58 -1.59
C ILE A 71 -23.78 3.13 -0.71
N ALA A 72 -23.41 3.60 0.48
CA ALA A 72 -24.29 4.37 1.35
C ALA A 72 -24.19 5.86 1.01
N PHE A 73 -25.05 6.32 0.09
CA PHE A 73 -25.08 7.73 -0.30
C PHE A 73 -25.67 8.63 0.80
N PRO A 74 -25.16 9.86 0.97
CA PRO A 74 -25.74 10.87 1.85
C PRO A 74 -27.21 11.18 1.54
N ALA A 75 -28.02 11.41 2.59
CA ALA A 75 -29.44 11.73 2.45
C ALA A 75 -29.70 12.97 1.57
N ALA A 76 -28.80 13.97 1.61
CA ALA A 76 -28.88 15.17 0.78
C ALA A 76 -28.84 14.87 -0.73
N LEU A 77 -28.00 13.91 -1.15
CA LEU A 77 -27.95 13.44 -2.54
C LEU A 77 -29.18 12.63 -2.91
N LEU A 78 -29.60 11.73 -2.01
CA LEU A 78 -30.78 10.88 -2.24
C LEU A 78 -32.07 11.70 -2.36
N GLY A 79 -32.21 12.77 -1.59
CA GLY A 79 -33.33 13.71 -1.70
C GLY A 79 -33.43 14.41 -3.05
N ARG A 80 -32.30 14.52 -3.78
CA ARG A 80 -32.19 15.14 -5.10
C ARG A 80 -32.03 14.15 -6.24
N ARG A 81 -32.22 12.85 -6.01
CA ARG A 81 -32.06 11.81 -7.04
C ARG A 81 -32.93 11.98 -8.30
N ALA A 82 -34.00 12.78 -8.22
CA ALA A 82 -34.85 13.09 -9.36
C ALA A 82 -34.20 14.10 -10.34
N ASP A 83 -33.20 14.86 -9.88
CA ASP A 83 -32.37 15.69 -10.76
C ASP A 83 -31.50 14.78 -11.64
N PRO A 84 -31.62 14.86 -12.99
CA PRO A 84 -30.88 13.99 -13.90
C PRO A 84 -29.36 14.08 -13.71
N LYS A 85 -28.84 15.25 -13.30
CA LYS A 85 -27.39 15.39 -13.08
C LYS A 85 -26.94 14.66 -11.82
N VAL A 86 -27.74 14.72 -10.75
CA VAL A 86 -27.46 13.97 -9.51
C VAL A 86 -27.63 12.47 -9.74
N ALA A 87 -28.67 12.07 -10.47
CA ALA A 87 -28.89 10.67 -10.86
C ALA A 87 -27.68 10.10 -11.63
N ALA A 88 -27.13 10.87 -12.58
CA ALA A 88 -25.93 10.50 -13.31
C ALA A 88 -24.72 10.31 -12.39
N LEU A 89 -24.47 11.23 -11.44
CA LEU A 89 -23.38 11.10 -10.47
C LEU A 89 -23.51 9.86 -9.57
N LEU A 90 -24.73 9.54 -9.12
CA LEU A 90 -24.99 8.33 -8.33
C LEU A 90 -24.73 7.07 -9.17
N GLY A 91 -25.17 7.05 -10.42
CA GLY A 91 -24.94 5.96 -11.36
C GLY A 91 -23.46 5.77 -11.68
N GLU A 92 -22.74 6.86 -11.95
CA GLU A 92 -21.29 6.85 -12.18
C GLU A 92 -20.54 6.25 -10.98
N ALA A 93 -20.88 6.66 -9.75
CA ALA A 93 -20.25 6.11 -8.56
C ALA A 93 -20.52 4.60 -8.40
N GLN A 94 -21.74 4.13 -8.70
CA GLN A 94 -22.07 2.71 -8.67
C GLN A 94 -21.31 1.91 -9.74
N HIS A 95 -21.25 2.42 -10.97
CA HIS A 95 -20.50 1.81 -12.07
C HIS A 95 -19.01 1.76 -11.75
N GLN A 96 -18.45 2.83 -11.20
CA GLN A 96 -17.05 2.89 -10.79
C GLN A 96 -16.74 1.83 -9.73
N LEU A 97 -17.56 1.71 -8.68
CA LEU A 97 -17.38 0.67 -7.65
C LEU A 97 -17.41 -0.74 -8.25
N ALA A 98 -18.35 -1.00 -9.16
CA ALA A 98 -18.46 -2.29 -9.82
C ALA A 98 -17.21 -2.60 -10.66
N ALA A 99 -16.71 -1.60 -11.42
CA ALA A 99 -15.50 -1.71 -12.22
C ALA A 99 -14.26 -1.94 -11.35
N ASP A 100 -14.10 -1.18 -10.27
CA ASP A 100 -12.95 -1.30 -9.36
C ASP A 100 -12.93 -2.66 -8.65
N ARG A 101 -14.11 -3.18 -8.26
CA ARG A 101 -14.24 -4.54 -7.72
C ARG A 101 -13.91 -5.62 -8.74
N ALA A 102 -14.40 -5.49 -9.97
CA ALA A 102 -14.10 -6.43 -11.04
C ALA A 102 -12.59 -6.45 -11.33
N ALA A 103 -11.94 -5.29 -11.38
CA ALA A 103 -10.50 -5.17 -11.55
C ALA A 103 -9.70 -5.75 -10.37
N ALA A 104 -10.15 -5.54 -9.13
CA ALA A 104 -9.54 -6.15 -7.94
C ALA A 104 -9.73 -7.68 -7.92
N ALA A 105 -10.90 -8.18 -8.34
CA ALA A 105 -11.16 -9.61 -8.47
C ALA A 105 -10.28 -10.25 -9.56
N ALA A 106 -10.17 -9.63 -10.74
CA ALA A 106 -9.31 -10.11 -11.82
C ALA A 106 -7.83 -10.17 -11.42
N ARG A 107 -7.33 -9.15 -10.72
CA ARG A 107 -5.95 -9.15 -10.19
C ARG A 107 -5.70 -10.26 -9.17
N ARG A 108 -6.66 -10.51 -8.28
CA ARG A 108 -6.58 -11.64 -7.33
C ARG A 108 -6.63 -12.99 -8.05
N ALA A 109 -7.53 -13.15 -9.02
CA ALA A 109 -7.66 -14.36 -9.81
C ALA A 109 -6.35 -14.70 -10.56
N ALA A 110 -5.70 -13.71 -11.17
CA ALA A 110 -4.42 -13.92 -11.84
C ALA A 110 -3.31 -14.42 -10.89
N VAL A 111 -3.25 -13.89 -9.66
CA VAL A 111 -2.29 -14.37 -8.64
C VAL A 111 -2.63 -15.80 -8.20
N LEU A 112 -3.91 -16.11 -7.98
CA LEU A 112 -4.35 -17.46 -7.60
C LEU A 112 -4.08 -18.49 -8.70
N GLN A 113 -4.30 -18.12 -9.97
CA GLN A 113 -3.94 -18.97 -11.10
C GLN A 113 -2.43 -19.25 -11.12
N ARG A 114 -1.60 -18.21 -10.92
CA ARG A 114 -0.15 -18.39 -10.84
C ARG A 114 0.27 -19.28 -9.68
N ILE A 115 -0.37 -19.15 -8.51
CA ILE A 115 -0.15 -20.05 -7.37
C ILE A 115 -0.47 -21.49 -7.74
N ALA A 116 -1.57 -21.74 -8.45
CA ALA A 116 -1.96 -23.08 -8.89
C ALA A 116 -0.93 -23.68 -9.86
N GLU A 117 -0.46 -22.90 -10.84
CA GLU A 117 0.61 -23.31 -11.77
C GLU A 117 1.90 -23.70 -11.03
N VAL A 118 2.38 -22.83 -10.13
CA VAL A 118 3.63 -23.07 -9.39
C VAL A 118 3.49 -24.26 -8.43
N ARG A 119 2.31 -24.51 -7.87
CA ARG A 119 2.04 -25.73 -7.08
C ARG A 119 2.16 -26.98 -7.94
N ALA A 120 1.52 -26.99 -9.11
CA ALA A 120 1.62 -28.12 -10.03
C ALA A 120 3.07 -28.40 -10.46
N ASP A 121 3.84 -27.34 -10.76
CA ASP A 121 5.26 -27.46 -11.09
C ASP A 121 6.09 -28.03 -9.94
N ARG A 122 5.81 -27.59 -8.71
CA ARG A 122 6.47 -28.11 -7.51
C ARG A 122 6.18 -29.59 -7.32
N ASP A 123 4.91 -29.99 -7.38
CA ASP A 123 4.48 -31.38 -7.17
C ASP A 123 5.09 -32.31 -8.23
N LEU A 124 5.20 -31.84 -9.48
CA LEU A 124 5.89 -32.55 -10.55
C LEU A 124 7.38 -32.77 -10.21
N ARG A 125 8.07 -31.72 -9.74
CA ARG A 125 9.50 -31.79 -9.39
C ARG A 125 9.76 -32.67 -8.17
N GLU A 126 8.88 -32.63 -7.17
CA GLU A 126 8.93 -33.52 -6.01
C GLU A 126 8.74 -34.99 -6.43
N SER A 127 7.78 -35.25 -7.32
CA SER A 127 7.56 -36.58 -7.90
C SER A 127 8.77 -37.07 -8.70
N GLN A 128 9.37 -36.20 -9.52
CA GLN A 128 10.60 -36.52 -10.26
C GLN A 128 11.76 -36.84 -9.30
N SER A 129 11.93 -36.06 -8.24
CA SER A 129 12.95 -36.31 -7.22
C SER A 129 12.76 -37.67 -6.53
N ALA A 130 11.52 -38.02 -6.17
CA ALA A 130 11.20 -39.33 -5.59
C ALA A 130 11.52 -40.49 -6.55
N VAL A 131 11.18 -40.36 -7.84
CA VAL A 131 11.51 -41.36 -8.86
C VAL A 131 13.03 -41.49 -9.05
N LEU A 132 13.77 -40.37 -9.08
CA LEU A 132 15.23 -40.38 -9.21
C LEU A 132 15.91 -40.99 -7.98
N SER A 133 15.42 -40.69 -6.78
CA SER A 133 15.84 -41.33 -5.53
C SER A 133 15.69 -42.86 -5.58
N LEU A 134 14.52 -43.33 -6.04
CA LEU A 134 14.26 -44.76 -6.22
C LEU A 134 15.19 -45.39 -7.28
N LYS A 135 15.43 -44.69 -8.39
CA LYS A 135 16.38 -45.17 -9.41
C LYS A 135 17.80 -45.26 -8.84
N ILE A 136 18.25 -44.27 -8.08
CA ILE A 136 19.57 -44.28 -7.43
C ILE A 136 19.67 -45.48 -6.48
N SER A 137 18.67 -45.72 -5.62
CA SER A 137 18.69 -46.83 -4.68
C SER A 137 18.70 -48.20 -5.38
N GLN A 138 17.93 -48.37 -6.46
CA GLN A 138 17.94 -49.56 -7.29
C GLN A 138 19.29 -49.79 -7.98
N THR A 139 19.90 -48.75 -8.54
CA THR A 139 21.23 -48.84 -9.17
C THR A 139 22.30 -49.20 -8.14
N TYR A 140 22.22 -48.65 -6.92
CA TYR A 140 23.09 -49.05 -5.80
C TYR A 140 22.92 -50.52 -5.42
N ALA A 141 21.68 -51.00 -5.28
CA ALA A 141 21.40 -52.40 -4.95
C ALA A 141 21.95 -53.36 -6.04
N ARG A 142 21.78 -53.02 -7.31
CA ARG A 142 22.34 -53.80 -8.44
C ARG A 142 23.87 -53.81 -8.45
N ALA A 143 24.50 -52.69 -8.12
CA ALA A 143 25.96 -52.61 -8.03
C ALA A 143 26.52 -53.51 -6.90
N GLN A 144 25.81 -53.60 -5.76
CA GLN A 144 26.19 -54.49 -4.67
C GLN A 144 26.06 -55.99 -5.03
N GLN A 145 25.09 -56.35 -5.89
CA GLN A 145 24.85 -57.73 -6.30
C GLN A 145 25.82 -58.27 -7.37
N ARG A 146 26.39 -57.40 -8.24
CA ARG A 146 27.21 -57.83 -9.40
C ARG A 146 28.71 -58.10 -9.12
N GLY A 147 29.22 -57.75 -7.94
CA GLY A 147 30.65 -57.96 -7.61
C GLY A 147 31.63 -57.00 -8.33
N PRO A 148 32.95 -57.10 -8.07
CA PRO A 148 33.89 -55.99 -8.28
C PRO A 148 34.47 -55.76 -9.69
N ALA A 149 34.27 -56.63 -10.70
CA ALA A 149 35.36 -56.78 -11.69
C ALA A 149 35.29 -55.99 -13.02
N THR A 150 34.14 -55.59 -13.60
CA THR A 150 34.19 -55.11 -15.00
C THR A 150 33.39 -53.84 -15.37
N ASP A 151 32.28 -53.51 -14.69
CA ASP A 151 31.41 -52.36 -15.09
C ASP A 151 31.32 -51.21 -14.06
N GLN A 152 32.20 -51.18 -13.05
CA GLN A 152 32.09 -50.20 -11.95
C GLN A 152 32.22 -48.74 -12.40
N ALA A 153 33.02 -48.44 -13.43
CA ALA A 153 33.23 -47.06 -13.89
C ALA A 153 31.97 -46.48 -14.56
N ALA A 154 31.32 -47.24 -15.44
CA ALA A 154 30.07 -46.84 -16.10
C ALA A 154 28.94 -46.69 -15.07
N LEU A 155 28.80 -47.65 -14.14
CA LEU A 155 27.81 -47.56 -13.05
C LEU A 155 28.03 -46.35 -12.14
N ARG A 156 29.28 -45.99 -11.82
CA ARG A 156 29.60 -44.77 -11.06
C ARG A 156 29.22 -43.51 -11.82
N HIS A 157 29.48 -43.48 -13.13
CA HIS A 157 29.09 -42.36 -13.99
C HIS A 157 27.57 -42.17 -14.01
N ASP A 158 26.81 -43.26 -14.22
CA ASP A 158 25.34 -43.22 -14.22
C ASP A 158 24.78 -42.78 -12.87
N LEU A 159 25.34 -43.28 -11.75
CA LEU A 159 24.96 -42.85 -10.40
C LEU A 159 25.22 -41.35 -10.17
N LEU A 160 26.34 -40.82 -10.68
CA LEU A 160 26.63 -39.39 -10.61
C LEU A 160 25.62 -38.58 -11.42
N LEU A 161 25.29 -39.00 -12.64
CA LEU A 161 24.28 -38.33 -13.47
C LEU A 161 22.90 -38.32 -12.79
N LEU A 162 22.46 -39.46 -12.25
CA LEU A 162 21.19 -39.55 -11.53
C LEU A 162 21.18 -38.66 -10.28
N ARG A 163 22.29 -38.58 -9.54
CA ARG A 163 22.43 -37.70 -8.38
C ARG A 163 22.37 -36.22 -8.76
N ILE A 164 23.04 -35.83 -9.85
CA ILE A 164 22.97 -34.46 -10.38
C ILE A 164 21.53 -34.11 -10.75
N GLN A 165 20.82 -35.02 -11.43
CA GLN A 165 19.41 -34.82 -11.78
C GLN A 165 18.51 -34.73 -10.53
N ALA A 166 18.72 -35.56 -9.52
CA ALA A 166 17.95 -35.52 -8.27
C ALA A 166 18.19 -34.22 -7.49
N ALA A 167 19.44 -33.77 -7.43
CA ALA A 167 19.80 -32.49 -6.83
C ALA A 167 19.14 -31.31 -7.58
N LYS A 168 19.13 -31.36 -8.92
CA LYS A 168 18.44 -30.37 -9.75
C LYS A 168 16.94 -30.34 -9.45
N ALA A 169 16.25 -31.49 -9.49
CA ALA A 169 14.81 -31.57 -9.21
C ALA A 169 14.46 -31.02 -7.81
N THR A 170 15.29 -31.32 -6.81
CA THR A 170 15.13 -30.80 -5.45
C THR A 170 15.35 -29.28 -5.37
N GLY A 171 16.38 -28.76 -6.04
CA GLY A 171 16.62 -27.33 -6.14
C GLY A 171 15.47 -26.59 -6.85
N ASP A 172 14.98 -27.17 -7.93
CA ASP A 172 13.85 -26.64 -8.69
C ASP A 172 12.56 -26.64 -7.84
N ALA A 173 12.29 -27.67 -7.03
CA ALA A 173 11.16 -27.69 -6.11
C ALA A 173 11.28 -26.63 -4.99
N ALA A 174 12.51 -26.40 -4.51
CA ALA A 174 12.78 -25.34 -3.53
C ALA A 174 12.58 -23.94 -4.14
N LEU A 175 12.95 -23.73 -5.40
CA LEU A 175 12.68 -22.48 -6.12
C LEU A 175 11.18 -22.23 -6.28
N ALA A 176 10.41 -23.25 -6.68
CA ALA A 176 8.95 -23.15 -6.77
C ALA A 176 8.31 -22.81 -5.40
N SER A 177 8.81 -23.40 -4.31
CA SER A 177 8.36 -23.09 -2.95
C SER A 177 8.63 -21.63 -2.55
N ARG A 178 9.78 -21.07 -2.96
CA ARG A 178 10.10 -19.65 -2.74
C ARG A 178 9.17 -18.74 -3.55
N GLU A 179 8.88 -19.10 -4.80
CA GLU A 179 7.93 -18.37 -5.65
C GLU A 179 6.53 -18.38 -5.04
N LEU A 180 6.04 -19.52 -4.53
CA LEU A 180 4.76 -19.59 -3.81
C LEU A 180 4.70 -18.61 -2.63
N LYS A 181 5.74 -18.61 -1.80
CA LYS A 181 5.84 -17.68 -0.67
C LYS A 181 5.82 -16.21 -1.12
N ALA A 182 6.49 -15.91 -2.23
CA ALA A 182 6.48 -14.55 -2.81
C ALA A 182 5.09 -14.16 -3.34
N LEU A 183 4.37 -15.09 -3.98
CA LEU A 183 3.01 -14.87 -4.49
C LEU A 183 2.00 -14.66 -3.36
N ASP A 184 2.09 -15.43 -2.27
CA ASP A 184 1.28 -15.22 -1.07
C ASP A 184 1.52 -13.82 -0.47
N GLY A 185 2.80 -13.41 -0.38
CA GLY A 185 3.17 -12.05 0.04
C GLY A 185 2.64 -10.97 -0.90
N ARG A 186 2.65 -11.21 -2.21
CA ARG A 186 2.10 -10.31 -3.23
C ARG A 186 0.59 -10.12 -3.06
N MET A 187 -0.16 -11.19 -2.78
CA MET A 187 -1.60 -11.12 -2.53
C MET A 187 -1.93 -10.24 -1.33
N MET A 188 -1.21 -10.40 -0.21
CA MET A 188 -1.39 -9.53 0.96
C MET A 188 -1.01 -8.08 0.66
N THR A 189 0.06 -7.86 -0.10
CA THR A 189 0.52 -6.52 -0.48
C THR A 189 -0.48 -5.81 -1.38
N LEU A 190 -1.09 -6.52 -2.33
CA LEU A 190 -2.14 -5.98 -3.20
C LEU A 190 -3.35 -5.54 -2.36
N ALA A 191 -3.84 -6.38 -1.45
CA ALA A 191 -4.96 -6.03 -0.59
C ALA A 191 -4.67 -4.81 0.30
N LYS A 192 -3.46 -4.74 0.89
CA LYS A 192 -3.02 -3.57 1.67
C LYS A 192 -2.92 -2.31 0.83
N ALA A 193 -2.37 -2.42 -0.39
CA ALA A 193 -2.22 -1.28 -1.29
C ALA A 193 -3.57 -0.74 -1.77
N GLU A 194 -4.54 -1.62 -2.07
CA GLU A 194 -5.90 -1.21 -2.43
C GLU A 194 -6.59 -0.45 -1.30
N HIS A 195 -6.53 -0.99 -0.08
CA HIS A 195 -7.09 -0.33 1.10
C HIS A 195 -6.42 1.03 1.39
N ALA A 196 -5.10 1.09 1.27
CA ALA A 196 -4.35 2.33 1.47
C ALA A 196 -4.73 3.40 0.43
N ARG A 197 -4.87 3.01 -0.85
CA ARG A 197 -5.31 3.93 -1.92
C ARG A 197 -6.73 4.45 -1.68
N ALA A 198 -7.66 3.58 -1.30
CA ALA A 198 -9.03 3.99 -0.98
C ALA A 198 -9.07 5.00 0.19
N LYS A 199 -8.28 4.75 1.25
CA LYS A 199 -8.14 5.68 2.38
C LYS A 199 -7.54 7.02 1.97
N GLN A 200 -6.47 7.02 1.18
CA GLN A 200 -5.83 8.26 0.71
C GLN A 200 -6.81 9.10 -0.15
N ARG A 201 -7.54 8.45 -1.05
CA ARG A 201 -8.57 9.11 -1.88
C ARG A 201 -9.70 9.67 -1.02
N LEU A 202 -10.16 8.93 -0.01
CA LEU A 202 -11.18 9.40 0.93
C LEU A 202 -10.71 10.65 1.69
N THR A 203 -9.48 10.66 2.19
CA THR A 203 -8.91 11.84 2.85
C THR A 203 -8.85 13.04 1.90
N ALA A 204 -8.33 12.86 0.69
CA ALA A 204 -8.24 13.93 -0.30
C ALA A 204 -9.61 14.53 -0.65
N VAL A 205 -10.65 13.70 -0.83
CA VAL A 205 -12.02 14.18 -1.10
C VAL A 205 -12.60 14.92 0.11
N ARG A 206 -12.32 14.47 1.34
CA ARG A 206 -12.76 15.18 2.55
C ARG A 206 -12.10 16.53 2.72
N ASP A 207 -10.82 16.63 2.38
CA ASP A 207 -10.09 17.90 2.41
C ASP A 207 -10.69 18.85 1.36
N GLN A 208 -10.98 18.37 0.16
CA GLN A 208 -11.68 19.15 -0.87
C GLN A 208 -13.08 19.60 -0.44
N LEU A 209 -13.86 18.75 0.25
CA LEU A 209 -15.18 19.11 0.79
C LEU A 209 -15.10 20.21 1.86
N ARG A 210 -14.01 20.25 2.62
CA ARG A 210 -13.71 21.32 3.59
C ARG A 210 -13.16 22.58 2.93
N GLY A 211 -12.99 22.54 1.61
CA GLY A 211 -12.60 23.64 0.73
C GLY A 211 -11.09 23.73 0.43
N GLY A 212 -10.32 22.68 0.70
CA GLY A 212 -8.92 22.52 0.29
C GLY A 212 -7.90 23.04 1.30
#